data_AF-A0AAW7YQJ1-F1
#
_entry.id   AF-A0AAW7YQJ1-F1
#
_cell.length_a   1.000
_cell.length_b   1.000
_cell.length_c   1.000
_cell.angle_alpha   90.00
_cell.angle_beta   90.00
_cell.angle_gamma   90.00
#
_symmetry.space_group_name_H-M   'P 1'
#
loop_
_entity.id
_entity.type
_entity.pdbx_description
1 polymer ?
#
loop_
_entity_poly.entity_id
_entity_poly.type
_entity_poly.pdbx_seq_one_letter_code
_entity_poly.pdbx_strand_id
1 'polypeptide(L)' 'MKYLRWFNQVRLLAESEGLANWESMAIWRDLFLQNLTAGQVLTKVKTDIIKTKVDNF' A
#
# COMPACT_ATOMS: atom_id res chain seq x y z
N MET A 1 12.66 -11.92 -2.50
CA MET A 1 12.40 -10.85 -3.50
C MET A 1 13.10 -9.57 -3.05
N LYS A 2 13.66 -8.74 -3.94
CA LYS A 2 14.32 -7.47 -3.54
C LYS A 2 13.30 -6.36 -3.29
N TYR A 3 13.54 -5.52 -2.26
CA TYR A 3 12.66 -4.41 -1.89
C TYR A 3 12.29 -3.51 -3.08
N LEU A 4 13.27 -3.02 -3.84
CA LEU A 4 13.02 -2.14 -5.00
C LEU A 4 12.09 -2.78 -6.06
N ARG A 5 12.25 -4.09 -6.31
CA ARG A 5 11.39 -4.79 -7.27
C ARG A 5 9.97 -4.92 -6.75
N TRP A 6 9.83 -5.20 -5.45
CA TRP A 6 8.53 -5.26 -4.78
C TRP A 6 7.84 -3.90 -4.73
N PHE A 7 8.58 -2.86 -4.39
CA PHE A 7 8.08 -1.49 -4.33
C PHE A 7 7.61 -1.00 -5.71
N ASN A 8 8.35 -1.34 -6.79
CA ASN A 8 7.88 -1.06 -8.15
C ASN A 8 6.59 -1.80 -8.51
N GLN A 9 6.35 -3.01 -7.98
CA GLN A 9 5.06 -3.70 -8.19
C GLN A 9 3.92 -2.99 -7.45
N VAL A 10 4.17 -2.54 -6.22
CA VAL A 10 3.21 -1.73 -5.47
C VAL A 10 2.87 -0.45 -6.25
N ARG A 11 3.88 0.26 -6.77
CA ARG A 11 3.69 1.47 -7.60
C ARG A 11 2.77 1.21 -8.78
N LEU A 12 3.08 0.20 -9.59
CA LEU A 12 2.28 -0.12 -10.78
C LEU A 12 0.83 -0.47 -10.43
N LEU A 13 0.63 -1.21 -9.35
CA LEU A 13 -0.72 -1.53 -8.87
C LEU A 13 -1.46 -0.28 -8.38
N ALA A 14 -0.80 0.55 -7.56
CA ALA A 14 -1.36 1.81 -7.07
C ALA A 14 -1.78 2.74 -8.22
N GLU A 15 -0.90 2.91 -9.22
CA GLU A 15 -1.16 3.71 -10.43
C GLU A 15 -2.32 3.12 -11.23
N SER A 16 -2.36 1.80 -11.42
CA SER A 16 -3.46 1.13 -12.15
C SER A 16 -4.81 1.27 -11.46
N GLU A 17 -4.82 1.40 -10.14
CA GLU A 17 -6.02 1.56 -9.32
C GLU A 17 -6.36 3.03 -9.04
N GLY A 18 -5.64 3.98 -9.67
CA GLY A 18 -5.89 5.42 -9.56
C GLY A 18 -5.61 6.00 -8.17
N LEU A 19 -4.77 5.35 -7.36
CA LEU A 19 -4.43 5.83 -6.02
C LEU A 19 -3.44 6.99 -6.08
N ALA A 20 -3.94 8.21 -5.91
CA ALA A 20 -3.10 9.37 -5.67
C ALA A 20 -2.44 9.29 -4.28
N ASN A 21 -1.22 9.83 -4.15
CA ASN A 21 -0.46 9.93 -2.89
C ASN A 21 -0.16 8.59 -2.19
N TRP A 22 -0.20 7.46 -2.92
CA TRP A 22 0.06 6.14 -2.35
C TRP A 22 1.40 6.04 -1.61
N GLU A 23 2.45 6.69 -2.09
CA GLU A 23 3.77 6.71 -1.46
C GLU A 23 3.73 7.15 0.02
N SER A 24 2.84 8.09 0.35
CA SER A 24 2.69 8.65 1.70
C SER A 24 1.65 7.92 2.56
N MET A 25 0.94 6.92 2.00
CA MET A 25 -0.16 6.25 2.70
C MET A 25 0.32 5.23 3.74
N ALA A 26 1.59 4.81 3.71
CA ALA A 26 2.15 3.87 4.67
C ALA A 26 3.68 3.89 4.73
N ILE A 27 4.24 3.29 5.78
CA ILE A 27 5.67 2.98 5.86
C ILE A 27 5.93 1.68 5.08
N TRP A 28 6.21 1.82 3.78
CA TRP A 28 6.36 0.69 2.85
C TRP A 28 7.44 -0.32 3.23
N ARG A 29 8.48 0.13 3.94
CA ARG A 29 9.54 -0.75 4.45
C ARG A 29 9.01 -1.76 5.47
N ASP A 30 8.13 -1.33 6.37
CA ASP A 30 7.57 -2.20 7.41
C ASP A 30 6.59 -3.22 6.81
N LEU A 31 5.86 -2.82 5.78
CA LEU A 31 4.97 -3.70 5.02
C LEU A 31 5.74 -4.74 4.20
N PHE A 32 6.91 -4.37 3.66
CA PHE A 32 7.80 -5.32 3.00
C PHE A 32 8.32 -6.40 3.97
N LEU A 33 8.65 -6.02 5.21
CA LEU A 33 9.12 -6.96 6.24
C LEU A 33 8.04 -7.96 6.68
N GLN A 34 6.76 -7.67 6.44
CA GLN A 34 5.65 -8.59 6.70
C GLN A 34 5.53 -9.71 5.65
N ASN A 35 6.44 -9.79 4.67
CA ASN A 35 6.43 -10.79 3.59
C ASN A 35 5.10 -10.83 2.79
N LEU A 36 4.39 -9.70 2.73
CA LEU A 36 3.15 -9.56 1.98
C LEU A 36 3.45 -9.29 0.49
N THR A 37 2.58 -9.79 -0.38
CA THR A 37 2.62 -9.44 -1.80
C THR A 37 2.16 -7.99 -2.04
N ALA A 38 2.56 -7.39 -3.17
CA ALA A 38 2.21 -6.01 -3.48
C ALA A 38 0.69 -5.75 -3.45
N GLY A 39 -0.13 -6.67 -3.98
CA GLY A 39 -1.59 -6.57 -3.96
C GLY A 39 -2.20 -6.69 -2.56
N GLN A 40 -1.67 -7.58 -1.71
CA GLN A 40 -2.12 -7.71 -0.32
C GLN A 40 -1.85 -6.42 0.48
N VAL A 41 -0.67 -5.83 0.28
CA VAL A 41 -0.33 -4.58 0.95
C VAL A 41 -1.21 -3.44 0.47
N LEU A 42 -1.42 -3.32 -0.85
CA LEU A 42 -2.29 -2.27 -1.38
C LEU A 42 -3.71 -2.35 -0.81
N THR A 43 -4.26 -3.57 -0.72
CA THR A 43 -5.57 -3.84 -0.11
C THR A 43 -5.60 -3.45 1.37
N LYS A 44 -4.55 -3.80 2.12
CA LYS A 44 -4.43 -3.45 3.55
C LYS A 44 -4.41 -1.94 3.75
N VAL A 45 -3.55 -1.23 3.03
CA VAL A 45 -3.40 0.23 3.11
C VAL A 45 -4.72 0.92 2.74
N LYS A 46 -5.42 0.46 1.70
CA LYS A 46 -6.75 0.98 1.34
C LYS A 46 -7.76 0.81 2.46
N THR A 47 -7.79 -0.36 3.10
CA THR A 47 -8.73 -0.66 4.19
C THR A 47 -8.49 0.23 5.40
N ASP A 48 -7.22 0.45 5.77
CA ASP A 48 -6.85 1.28 6.92
C ASP A 48 -7.24 2.76 6.69
N ILE A 49 -7.11 3.27 5.46
CA ILE A 49 -7.61 4.61 5.10
C ILE A 49 -9.12 4.72 5.25
N ILE A 50 -9.87 3.71 4.77
CA ILE A 50 -11.33 3.71 4.88
C ILE A 50 -11.75 3.70 6.35
N LYS A 51 -11.13 2.87 7.19
CA LYS A 51 -11.40 2.84 8.64
C LYS A 51 -11.15 4.20 9.29
N THR A 52 -10.01 4.82 9.01
CA THR A 52 -9.67 6.14 9.56
C THR A 52 -10.68 7.21 9.15
N LYS A 53 -11.27 7.12 7.95
CA LYS A 53 -12.34 8.02 7.52
C LYS A 53 -13.66 7.74 8.22
N VAL A 54 -14.01 6.48 8.46
CA VAL A 54 -15.26 6.08 9.12
C VAL A 54 -15.25 6.43 10.60
N ASP A 55 -14.12 6.25 11.30
CA ASP A 55 -14.01 6.57 12.73
C ASP A 55 -14.03 8.08 13.05
N ASN A 56 -13.95 8.94 12.02
CA ASN A 56 -14.01 10.40 12.14
C ASN A 56 -15.39 11.00 11.79
N PHE A 57 -16.43 10.18 11.64
CA PHE A 57 -17.83 10.58 11.42
C PHE A 57 -18.71 10.16 12.60
#